data_AF-A0A1J5TU44-F1
#
_entry.id   AF-A0A1J5TU44-F1
#
_cell.length_a   1.000
_cell.length_b   1.000
_cell.length_c   1.000
_cell.angle_alpha   90.00
_cell.angle_beta   90.00
_cell.angle_gamma   90.00
#
_symmetry.space_group_name_H-M   'P 1'
#
loop_
_entity.id
_entity.type
_entity.pdbx_description
1 polymer ?
#
loop_
_entity_poly.entity_id
_entity_poly.type
_entity_poly.pdbx_seq_one_letter_code
_entity_poly.pdbx_strand_id
1 'polypeptide(L)' 'MKELERVRWRCRRGLLELDIVLGRFVQQRYPAMNDEQRAAFDELLDLPDTELWDLITGKKELAQAHQGVVLEWLKDV' A
#
# COMPACT_ATOMS: atom_id res chain seq x y z
N MET A 1 -11.30 -13.80 4.20
CA MET A 1 -10.28 -13.78 5.29
C MET A 1 -8.86 -14.05 4.78
N LYS A 2 -8.64 -15.06 3.92
CA LYS A 2 -7.29 -15.42 3.41
C LYS A 2 -6.50 -14.31 2.71
N GLU A 3 -7.16 -13.40 1.99
CA GLU A 3 -6.47 -12.34 1.24
C GLU A 3 -5.94 -11.22 2.15
N LEU A 4 -6.71 -10.81 3.16
CA LEU A 4 -6.28 -9.81 4.14
C LEU A 4 -5.05 -10.29 4.91
N GLU A 5 -5.03 -11.57 5.30
CA GLU A 5 -3.90 -12.17 6.01
C GLU A 5 -2.66 -12.27 5.12
N ARG A 6 -2.84 -12.61 3.83
CA ARG A 6 -1.75 -12.63 2.83
C ARG A 6 -1.14 -11.25 2.66
N VAL A 7 -1.98 -10.24 2.47
CA VAL A 7 -1.56 -8.85 2.29
C VAL A 7 -0.89 -8.31 3.55
N ARG A 8 -1.46 -8.59 4.73
CA ARG A 8 -0.85 -8.24 6.02
C ARG A 8 0.54 -8.85 6.18
N TRP A 9 0.73 -10.09 5.72
CA TRP A 9 2.06 -10.71 5.69
C TRP A 9 3.02 -10.03 4.71
N ARG A 10 2.57 -9.60 3.52
CA ARG A 10 3.37 -8.81 2.57
C ARG A 10 3.75 -7.42 3.09
N CYS A 11 2.99 -6.88 4.03
CA CYS A 11 3.27 -5.58 4.66
C CYS A 11 4.35 -5.66 5.75
N ARG A 12 4.73 -6.87 6.21
CA ARG A 12 5.79 -7.07 7.20
C ARG A 12 7.16 -6.85 6.56
N ARG A 13 7.61 -5.60 6.57
CA ARG A 13 8.84 -5.13 5.93
C ARG A 13 9.89 -4.73 6.98
N GLY A 14 11.12 -4.49 6.53
CA GLY A 14 12.23 -4.14 7.44
C GLY A 14 12.09 -2.76 8.11
N LEU A 15 11.23 -1.90 7.57
CA LEU A 15 10.99 -0.54 8.07
C LEU A 15 9.71 -0.49 8.92
N LEU A 16 9.86 -0.11 10.19
CA LEU A 16 8.75 -0.05 11.16
C LEU A 16 7.67 0.95 10.74
N GLU A 17 8.07 2.12 10.24
CA GLU A 17 7.14 3.15 9.80
C GLU A 17 6.26 2.65 8.65
N LEU A 18 6.87 1.94 7.69
CA LEU A 18 6.15 1.36 6.56
C LEU A 18 5.19 0.26 7.01
N ASP A 19 5.61 -0.61 7.95
CA ASP A 19 4.74 -1.65 8.51
C ASP A 19 3.51 -1.06 9.21
N ILE A 20 3.68 0.03 9.98
CA ILE A 20 2.57 0.70 10.67
C ILE A 20 1.59 1.32 9.67
N VAL A 21 2.10 2.08 8.68
CA VAL A 21 1.26 2.74 7.67
C VAL A 21 0.48 1.70 6.87
N LEU A 22 1.17 0.69 6.33
CA LEU A 22 0.55 -0.38 5.56
C LEU A 22 -0.43 -1.20 6.40
N GLY A 23 -0.07 -1.53 7.65
CA GLY A 23 -0.92 -2.30 8.55
C GLY A 23 -2.22 -1.57 8.94
N ARG A 24 -2.16 -0.25 9.14
CA ARG A 24 -3.35 0.59 9.37
C ARG A 24 -4.19 0.71 8.11
N PHE A 25 -3.55 0.97 6.98
CA PHE A 25 -4.19 1.11 5.69
C PHE A 25 -4.96 -0.16 5.31
N VAL A 26 -4.32 -1.33 5.42
CA VAL A 26 -4.92 -2.62 5.08
C VAL A 26 -6.09 -2.95 6.02
N GLN A 27 -6.01 -2.62 7.31
CA GLN A 27 -7.14 -2.87 8.21
C GLN A 27 -8.34 -1.95 7.98
N GLN A 28 -8.10 -0.68 7.61
CA GLN A 28 -9.18 0.30 7.47
C GLN A 28 -9.76 0.39 6.06
N ARG A 29 -8.91 0.34 5.02
CA ARG A 29 -9.30 0.60 3.62
C ARG A 29 -9.48 -0.67 2.79
N TYR A 30 -8.65 -1.70 2.98
CA TYR A 30 -8.75 -2.96 2.22
C TYR A 30 -10.15 -3.61 2.19
N PRO A 31 -10.92 -3.69 3.30
CA PRO A 31 -12.27 -4.26 3.24
C PRO A 31 -13.25 -3.43 2.41
N ALA A 32 -13.00 -2.13 2.25
CA ALA A 32 -13.82 -1.20 1.47
C ALA A 32 -13.32 -1.03 0.01
N MET A 33 -12.20 -1.67 -0.35
CA MET A 33 -11.64 -1.56 -1.70
C MET A 33 -12.28 -2.52 -2.69
N ASN A 34 -12.46 -2.03 -3.91
CA ASN A 34 -12.82 -2.81 -5.10
C ASN A 34 -11.63 -3.58 -5.67
N ASP A 35 -11.90 -4.55 -6.53
CA ASP A 35 -10.87 -5.43 -7.14
C ASP A 35 -9.77 -4.65 -7.86
N GLU A 36 -10.11 -3.59 -8.60
CA GLU A 36 -9.15 -2.73 -9.30
C GLU A 36 -8.21 -1.99 -8.32
N GLN A 37 -8.72 -1.54 -7.18
CA GLN A 37 -7.92 -0.87 -6.16
C GLN A 37 -7.02 -1.85 -5.41
N ARG A 38 -7.51 -3.09 -5.20
CA ARG A 38 -6.71 -4.16 -4.61
C ARG A 38 -5.58 -4.58 -5.55
N ALA A 39 -5.84 -4.68 -6.85
CA ALA A 39 -4.82 -4.95 -7.86
C ALA A 39 -3.76 -3.84 -7.89
N ALA A 40 -4.18 -2.57 -7.91
CA ALA A 40 -3.27 -1.43 -7.82
C ALA A 40 -2.40 -1.47 -6.54
N PHE A 41 -3.00 -1.85 -5.41
CA PHE A 41 -2.28 -1.99 -4.15
C PHE A 41 -1.32 -3.19 -4.15
N ASP A 42 -1.68 -4.32 -4.75
CA ASP A 42 -0.79 -5.48 -4.88
C ASP A 42 0.42 -5.15 -5.77
N GLU A 43 0.22 -4.40 -6.86
CA GLU A 43 1.33 -3.87 -7.67
C GLU A 43 2.26 -2.95 -6.87
N LEU A 44 1.71 -2.07 -6.03
CA LEU A 44 2.52 -1.23 -5.13
C LEU A 44 3.29 -2.08 -4.10
N LEU A 45 2.70 -3.16 -3.61
CA LEU A 45 3.35 -4.11 -2.71
C LEU A 45 4.39 -5.00 -3.41
N ASP A 46 4.46 -5.01 -4.74
CA ASP A 46 5.54 -5.64 -5.49
C ASP A 46 6.82 -4.77 -5.48
N LEU A 47 6.67 -3.46 -5.28
CA LEU A 47 7.80 -2.54 -5.19
C LEU A 47 8.65 -2.77 -3.93
N PRO A 48 9.97 -2.50 -4.01
CA PRO A 48 10.86 -2.59 -2.86
C PRO A 48 10.52 -1.54 -1.80
N ASP A 49 10.84 -1.87 -0.53
CA ASP A 49 10.51 -1.06 0.65
C ASP A 49 10.89 0.41 0.49
N THR A 50 12.10 0.66 -0.02
CA THR A 50 12.64 2.00 -0.23
C THR A 50 11.83 2.79 -1.25
N GLU A 51 11.43 2.17 -2.37
CA GLU A 51 10.64 2.87 -3.39
C GLU A 51 9.22 3.13 -2.93
N LEU A 52 8.60 2.16 -2.26
CA LEU A 52 7.27 2.33 -1.70
C LEU A 52 7.26 3.46 -0.67
N TRP A 53 8.27 3.52 0.20
CA TRP A 53 8.44 4.61 1.16
C TRP A 53 8.68 5.97 0.47
N ASP A 54 9.47 6.00 -0.60
CA ASP A 54 9.73 7.22 -1.37
C ASP A 54 8.44 7.77 -2.04
N LEU A 55 7.58 6.89 -2.55
CA LEU A 55 6.26 7.24 -3.07
C LEU A 55 5.32 7.79 -1.99
N ILE A 56 5.28 7.15 -0.82
CA ILE A 56 4.46 7.59 0.32
C ILE A 56 4.91 8.95 0.82
N THR A 57 6.22 9.13 0.98
CA THR A 57 6.82 10.41 1.41
C THR A 57 6.79 11.49 0.33
N GLY A 58 6.33 11.17 -0.88
CA GLY A 58 6.20 12.12 -1.99
C GLY A 58 7.53 12.51 -2.64
N LYS A 59 8.59 11.74 -2.40
CA LYS A 59 9.91 11.90 -3.03
C LYS A 59 9.96 11.36 -4.46
N LYS A 60 9.05 10.43 -4.80
CA LYS A 60 8.86 9.89 -6.15
C LYS A 60 7.44 10.08 -6.64
N GLU A 61 7.31 10.33 -7.94
CA GLU A 61 6.03 10.48 -8.63
C GLU A 61 5.57 9.14 -9.22
N LEU A 62 4.26 8.91 -9.21
CA LEU A 62 3.68 7.67 -9.73
C LEU A 62 3.73 7.62 -11.25
N ALA A 63 4.06 6.44 -11.78
CA ALA A 63 4.01 6.19 -13.21
C ALA A 63 2.58 5.91 -13.72
N GLN A 64 1.68 5.42 -12.86
CA GLN A 64 0.38 4.87 -13.27
C GLN A 64 -0.80 5.56 -12.56
N ALA A 65 -1.82 5.94 -13.34
CA ALA A 65 -2.98 6.69 -12.86
C ALA A 65 -3.85 5.92 -11.83
N HIS A 66 -3.97 4.59 -11.95
CA HIS A 66 -4.79 3.76 -11.04
C HIS A 66 -4.13 3.54 -9.68
N GLN A 67 -2.80 3.64 -9.59
CA GLN A 67 -2.05 3.63 -8.33
C GLN A 67 -2.18 4.97 -7.58
N GLY A 68 -2.52 6.05 -8.29
CA GLY A 68 -2.73 7.41 -7.76
C GLY A 68 -3.66 7.43 -6.56
N VAL A 69 -4.87 6.91 -6.76
CA VAL A 69 -5.92 6.92 -5.74
C VAL A 69 -5.51 6.15 -4.48
N VAL A 70 -4.87 4.99 -4.66
CA VAL A 70 -4.41 4.16 -3.54
C VAL A 70 -3.28 4.84 -2.77
N LEU A 71 -2.34 5.48 -3.47
CA LEU A 71 -1.24 6.21 -2.85
C LEU A 71 -1.74 7.44 -2.08
N GLU A 72 -2.68 8.20 -2.63
CA GLU A 72 -3.29 9.34 -1.93
C GLU A 72 -3.93 8.91 -0.62
N TRP A 73 -4.65 7.79 -0.62
CA TRP A 73 -5.19 7.23 0.61
C TRP A 73 -4.12 6.73 1.58
N LEU A 74 -2.98 6.27 1.06
CA LEU A 74 -1.86 5.82 1.88
C LEU A 74 -1.13 6.99 2.55
N LYS A 75 -1.15 8.17 1.93
CA LYS A 75 -0.64 9.43 2.48
C LYS A 75 -1.55 10.03 3.57
N ASP A 76 -2.84 9.69 3.54
CA ASP A 76 -3.88 10.18 4.46
C ASP A 76 -4.03 9.36 5.75
N VAL A 77 -3.38 8.19 5.84
CA VAL A 77 -3.45 7.24 6.98
C VAL A 77 -2.38 7.49 8.04
#